data_AF-A0A1W9PHU7-F1
#
_entry.id   AF-A0A1W9PHU7-F1
#
_cell.length_a   1.000
_cell.length_b   1.000
_cell.length_c   1.000
_cell.angle_alpha   90.00
_cell.angle_beta   90.00
_cell.angle_gamma   90.00
#
_symmetry.space_group_name_H-M   'P 1'
#
loop_
_entity.id
_entity.type
_entity.pdbx_description
1 polymer ?
#
loop_
_entity_poly.entity_id
_entity_poly.type
_entity_poly.pdbx_seq_one_letter_code
_entity_poly.pdbx_strand_id
1 'polypeptide(L)'
;MKKNKIIYDQEDMELLKEMEAGEWVDAPLTQAERSAYAQNAKYTKSLQEKKQTTIRFSVQDLALIKAEAKELGIGYQNLIQTLVHNYVTGKIKLGI
;
A
#
# COMPACT_ATOMS: atom_id res chain seq x y z
N MET A 1 -6.71 -5.46 39.31
CA MET A 1 -6.33 -5.03 37.95
C MET A 1 -4.83 -5.20 37.81
N LYS A 2 -4.37 -6.19 37.03
CA LYS A 2 -2.93 -6.44 36.84
C LYS A 2 -2.37 -5.31 35.96
N LYS A 3 -1.50 -4.46 36.52
CA LYS A 3 -0.72 -3.51 35.73
C LYS A 3 0.25 -4.34 34.89
N ASN A 4 0.02 -4.44 33.58
CA ASN A 4 1.02 -4.99 32.68
C ASN A 4 2.27 -4.10 32.80
N LYS A 5 3.39 -4.70 33.20
CA LYS A 5 4.68 -4.03 33.26
C LYS A 5 5.14 -3.83 31.82
N ILE A 6 5.01 -2.62 31.31
CA ILE A 6 5.56 -2.24 30.00
C ILE A 6 7.09 -2.31 30.15
N ILE A 7 7.73 -3.15 29.35
CA ILE A 7 9.19 -3.26 29.28
C ILE A 7 9.59 -2.33 28.14
N TYR A 8 10.14 -1.18 28.50
CA TYR A 8 10.71 -0.24 27.54
C TYR A 8 12.10 -0.72 27.15
N ASP A 9 12.39 -0.73 25.86
CA ASP A 9 13.75 -0.89 25.39
C ASP A 9 14.54 0.41 25.59
N GLN A 10 15.81 0.40 25.18
CA GLN A 10 16.68 1.55 25.42
C GLN A 10 16.26 2.77 24.59
N GLU A 11 15.79 2.56 23.36
CA GLU A 11 15.31 3.62 22.47
C GLU A 11 14.04 4.28 23.05
N ASP A 12 13.11 3.46 23.54
CA ASP A 12 11.89 3.92 24.23
C ASP A 12 12.20 4.78 25.46
N MET A 13 13.18 4.37 26.27
CA MET A 13 13.57 5.10 27.48
C MET A 13 14.28 6.41 27.17
N GLU A 14 15.06 6.46 26.09
CA GLU A 14 15.69 7.69 25.62
C GLU A 14 14.63 8.68 25.12
N LEU A 15 13.69 8.22 24.29
CA LEU A 15 12.57 9.03 23.81
C LEU A 15 11.70 9.60 24.96
N LEU A 16 11.41 8.77 25.97
CA LEU A 16 10.68 9.19 27.17
C LEU A 16 11.40 10.30 27.92
N LYS A 17 12.72 10.19 28.09
CA LYS A 17 13.53 11.22 28.75
C LYS A 17 13.56 12.52 27.95
N GLU A 18 13.72 12.45 26.63
CA GLU A 18 13.72 13.63 25.76
C GLU A 18 12.35 14.34 25.76
N MET A 19 11.26 13.55 25.77
CA MET A 19 9.90 14.09 25.91
C MET A 19 9.68 14.74 27.28
N GLU A 20 10.08 14.09 28.38
CA GLU A 20 9.96 14.62 29.74
C GLU A 20 10.86 15.85 29.99
N ALA A 21 12.02 15.91 29.32
CA ALA A 21 12.93 17.05 29.37
C ALA A 21 12.38 18.29 28.64
N GLY A 22 11.34 18.13 27.81
CA GLY A 22 10.67 19.25 27.12
C GLY A 22 11.55 19.95 26.08
N GLU A 23 12.57 19.26 25.56
CA GLU A 23 13.54 19.80 24.59
C GLU A 23 12.98 19.91 23.17
N TRP A 24 11.84 19.25 22.91
CA TRP A 24 11.16 19.28 21.63
C TRP A 24 10.53 20.65 21.40
N VAL A 25 11.00 21.34 20.37
CA VAL A 25 10.42 22.60 19.90
C VAL A 25 9.57 22.35 18.67
N ASP A 26 8.40 22.97 18.62
CA ASP A 26 7.56 22.97 17.42
C ASP A 26 8.32 23.69 16.30
N ALA A 27 8.86 22.92 15.34
CA ALA A 27 9.47 23.44 14.13
C ALA A 27 8.40 23.52 13.04
N PRO A 28 7.77 24.68 12.78
CA PRO A 28 6.78 24.80 11.74
C PRO A 28 7.46 24.57 10.38
N LEU A 29 6.96 23.61 9.62
CA LEU A 29 7.38 23.37 8.24
C LEU A 29 7.33 24.68 7.46
N THR A 30 8.41 24.99 6.74
CA THR A 30 8.45 26.13 5.83
C THR A 30 7.44 25.95 4.70
N GLN A 31 7.03 27.05 4.06
CA GLN A 31 6.08 26.99 2.95
C GLN A 31 6.61 26.11 1.78
N ALA A 32 7.92 26.09 1.58
CA ALA A 32 8.58 25.27 0.57
C ALA A 32 8.49 23.77 0.89
N GLU A 33 8.77 23.37 2.13
CA GLU A 33 8.66 21.98 2.59
C GLU A 33 7.22 21.49 2.54
N ARG A 34 6.26 22.31 3.00
CA ARG A 34 4.82 21.99 2.90
C ARG A 34 4.40 21.74 1.45
N SER A 35 4.87 22.57 0.52
CA SER A 35 4.57 22.40 -0.91
C SER A 35 5.20 21.13 -1.46
N ALA A 36 6.45 20.83 -1.11
CA ALA A 36 7.16 19.63 -1.54
C ALA A 36 6.46 18.36 -1.03
N TYR A 37 6.12 18.30 0.26
CA TYR A 37 5.39 17.17 0.82
C TYR A 37 4.00 17.01 0.22
N ALA A 38 3.27 18.11 0.01
CA ALA A 38 1.97 18.06 -0.66
C ALA A 38 2.07 17.54 -2.10
N GLN A 39 3.12 17.93 -2.83
CA GLN A 39 3.38 17.47 -4.20
C GLN A 39 3.75 15.98 -4.23
N ASN A 40 4.62 15.54 -3.34
CA ASN A 40 4.99 14.13 -3.19
C ASN A 40 3.77 13.26 -2.85
N ALA A 41 2.95 13.71 -1.89
CA ALA A 41 1.71 13.02 -1.53
C ALA A 41 0.72 12.93 -2.70
N LYS A 42 0.57 14.00 -3.50
CA LYS A 42 -0.26 14.00 -4.71
C LYS A 42 0.26 13.04 -5.76
N TYR A 43 1.58 13.00 -5.98
CA TYR A 43 2.20 12.10 -6.94
C TYR A 43 1.99 10.63 -6.55
N THR A 44 2.25 10.27 -5.28
CA THR A 44 1.97 8.93 -4.77
C THR A 44 0.49 8.56 -4.88
N LYS A 45 -0.41 9.51 -4.59
CA LYS A 45 -1.86 9.31 -4.73
C LYS A 45 -2.23 9.03 -6.20
N SER A 46 -1.71 9.81 -7.15
CA SER A 46 -1.99 9.60 -8.59
C SER A 46 -1.47 8.26 -9.12
N LEU A 47 -0.37 7.75 -8.55
CA LEU A 47 0.14 6.41 -8.89
C LEU A 47 -0.72 5.28 -8.33
N GLN A 48 -1.43 5.53 -7.22
CA GLN A 48 -2.30 4.57 -6.56
C GLN A 48 -3.76 4.65 -7.04
N GLU A 49 -4.11 5.64 -7.86
CA GLU A 49 -5.46 5.80 -8.39
C GLU A 49 -5.82 4.63 -9.31
N LYS A 50 -6.74 3.78 -8.83
CA LYS A 50 -7.33 2.70 -9.61
C LYS A 50 -8.62 3.18 -10.26
N LYS A 51 -8.73 3.01 -11.58
CA LYS A 51 -9.98 3.24 -12.33
C LYS A 51 -10.71 1.93 -12.55
N GLN A 52 -12.02 1.92 -12.29
CA GLN A 52 -12.87 0.76 -12.55
C GLN A 52 -13.13 0.60 -14.05
N THR A 53 -12.99 -0.61 -14.56
CA THR A 53 -13.33 -0.98 -15.94
C THR A 53 -14.22 -2.22 -15.91
N THR A 54 -15.25 -2.26 -16.77
CA THR A 54 -16.12 -3.42 -16.93
C THR A 54 -15.63 -4.27 -18.09
N ILE A 55 -15.30 -5.53 -17.81
CA ILE A 55 -14.92 -6.53 -18.81
C ILE A 55 -16.00 -7.61 -18.85
N ARG A 56 -16.47 -7.96 -20.05
CA ARG A 56 -17.39 -9.08 -20.24
C ARG A 56 -16.60 -10.37 -20.39
N PHE A 57 -16.92 -11.37 -19.58
CA PHE A 57 -16.37 -12.71 -19.65
C PHE A 57 -17.47 -13.69 -20.06
N SER A 58 -17.11 -14.79 -20.70
CA SER A 58 -18.02 -15.93 -20.79
C SER A 58 -18.20 -16.56 -19.40
N VAL A 59 -19.32 -17.26 -19.18
CA VAL A 59 -19.59 -17.94 -17.90
C VAL A 59 -18.52 -19.00 -17.62
N GLN A 60 -18.05 -19.68 -18.66
CA GLN A 60 -17.02 -20.71 -18.57
C GLN A 60 -15.67 -20.11 -18.18
N ASP A 61 -15.23 -19.04 -18.85
CA ASP A 61 -13.95 -18.38 -18.54
C ASP A 61 -13.93 -17.83 -17.12
N LEU A 62 -15.04 -17.20 -16.68
CA LEU A 62 -15.12 -16.67 -15.33
C LEU A 62 -15.05 -17.77 -14.27
N ALA A 63 -15.62 -18.95 -14.55
CA ALA A 63 -15.53 -20.09 -13.64
C ALA A 63 -14.09 -20.62 -13.54
N LEU A 64 -13.39 -20.74 -14.67
CA LEU A 64 -11.99 -21.17 -14.70
C LEU A 64 -11.07 -20.19 -13.97
N ILE A 65 -11.22 -18.88 -14.23
CA ILE A 65 -10.43 -17.85 -13.54
C ILE A 65 -10.65 -17.90 -12.02
N LYS A 66 -11.89 -18.12 -11.56
CA LYS A 66 -12.20 -18.25 -10.14
C LYS A 66 -11.61 -19.51 -9.51
N ALA A 67 -11.60 -20.63 -10.25
CA ALA A 67 -10.98 -21.87 -9.80
C ALA A 67 -9.47 -21.66 -9.59
N GLU A 68 -8.78 -21.10 -10.60
CA GLU A 68 -7.35 -20.82 -10.52
C GLU A 68 -6.98 -19.84 -9.41
N ALA A 69 -7.78 -18.77 -9.27
CA ALA A 69 -7.57 -17.82 -8.19
C ALA A 69 -7.69 -18.48 -6.80
N LYS A 70 -8.63 -19.42 -6.65
CA LYS A 70 -8.82 -20.18 -5.41
C LYS A 70 -7.65 -21.10 -5.12
N GLU A 71 -7.08 -21.77 -6.12
CA GLU A 71 -5.88 -22.60 -5.96
C GLU A 71 -4.67 -21.78 -5.52
N LEU A 72 -4.50 -20.58 -6.08
CA LEU A 72 -3.45 -19.64 -5.71
C LEU A 72 -3.72 -18.89 -4.38
N GLY A 73 -4.89 -19.08 -3.76
CA GLY A 73 -5.28 -18.40 -2.52
C GLY A 73 -5.47 -16.89 -2.66
N ILE A 74 -5.73 -16.39 -3.87
CA ILE A 74 -5.90 -14.96 -4.16
C ILE A 74 -7.31 -14.67 -4.68
N GLY A 75 -7.77 -13.42 -4.57
CA GLY A 75 -9.02 -13.00 -5.20
C GLY A 75 -8.94 -13.07 -6.72
N TYR A 76 -10.01 -13.49 -7.40
CA TYR A 76 -10.04 -13.56 -8.88
C TYR A 76 -9.75 -12.22 -9.55
N GLN A 77 -10.13 -11.10 -8.91
CA GLN A 77 -9.80 -9.76 -9.39
C GLN A 77 -8.29 -9.47 -9.34
N ASN A 78 -7.59 -9.95 -8.30
CA ASN A 78 -6.14 -9.78 -8.18
C ASN A 78 -5.40 -10.62 -9.23
N LEU A 79 -5.88 -11.84 -9.51
CA LEU A 79 -5.33 -12.67 -10.58
C LEU A 79 -5.43 -11.96 -11.95
N ILE A 80 -6.61 -11.39 -12.26
CA ILE A 80 -6.82 -10.61 -13.49
C ILE A 80 -5.89 -9.39 -13.53
N GLN A 81 -5.77 -8.65 -12.41
CA GLN A 81 -4.88 -7.49 -12.33
C GLN A 81 -3.41 -7.87 -12.58
N THR A 82 -2.94 -8.97 -11.99
CA THR A 82 -1.59 -9.48 -12.18
C THR A 82 -1.34 -9.93 -13.61
N LEU A 83 -2.31 -10.60 -14.25
CA LEU A 83 -2.22 -10.99 -15.66
C LEU A 83 -2.06 -9.77 -16.57
N VAL A 84 -2.91 -8.74 -16.38
CA VAL A 84 -2.84 -7.49 -17.17
C VAL A 84 -1.49 -6.79 -16.93
N HIS A 85 -1.02 -6.71 -15.69
CA HIS A 85 0.27 -6.11 -15.37
C HIS A 85 1.44 -6.87 -16.02
N ASN A 86 1.45 -8.20 -15.93
CA ASN A 86 2.48 -9.05 -16.53
C ASN A 86 2.48 -8.98 -18.06
N TYR A 87 1.31 -8.79 -18.67
CA TYR A 87 1.21 -8.54 -20.10
C TYR A 87 1.82 -7.19 -20.49
N VAL A 88 1.43 -6.10 -19.83
CA VAL A 88 1.93 -4.75 -20.12
C VAL A 88 3.42 -4.61 -19.81
N THR A 89 3.93 -5.31 -18.80
CA THR A 89 5.37 -5.31 -18.45
C THR A 89 6.21 -6.23 -19.33
N GLY A 90 5.60 -6.91 -20.32
CA GLY A 90 6.32 -7.75 -21.29
C GLY A 90 6.75 -9.12 -20.75
N LYS A 91 6.31 -9.51 -19.55
CA LYS A 91 6.54 -10.85 -18.98
C LYS A 91 5.70 -11.92 -19.68
N ILE A 92 4.57 -11.52 -20.26
CA ILE A 92 3.67 -12.39 -21.03
C ILE A 92 3.54 -11.78 -22.43
N LYS A 93 3.65 -12.62 -23.47
CA LYS A 93 3.38 -12.22 -24.86
C LYS A 93 2.03 -12.80 -25.27
N LEU A 94 1.15 -11.97 -25.83
CA LEU A 94 -0.03 -12.46 -26.52
C LEU A 94 0.40 -12.83 -27.94
N GLY A 95 0.21 -14.10 -28.33
CA GLY A 95 0.43 -14.58 -29.69
C GLY A 95 -0.77 -14.25 -30.57
N ILE A 96 -1.02 -12.96 -30.78
CA ILE A 96 -2.04 -12.44 -31.73
C ILE A 96 -1.32 -11.92 -32.97
#